data_AF-A0A0P6Y829-F1
#
_entry.id   AF-A0A0P6Y829-F1
#
_cell.length_a   1.000
_cell.length_b   1.000
_cell.length_c   1.000
_cell.angle_alpha   90.00
_cell.angle_beta   90.00
_cell.angle_gamma   90.00
#
_symmetry.space_group_name_H-M   'P 1'
#
loop_
_entity.id
_entity.type
_entity.pdbx_description
1 polymer ?
#
loop_
_entity_poly.entity_id
_entity_poly.type
_entity_poly.pdbx_seq_one_letter_code
_entity_poly.pdbx_strand_id
1 'polypeptide(L)'
;MLKQRKILLLVALLTLMSVTWLQSKPAQGNNVSPLLFPYNQPSGISFNVSDLTQAWNEWKSNMITANNAGGGNRLRVMGGVDNSSTVSEGQGYGMLFASLFDDQNTLDGLWLFTSDHLDPNGLMHWHIGNPGQLRGSYAATDGDEDMALGLLNACVKVRKGVWQPSSNGLDYCGLATTMINNIYTYEVDHPGSSPVAGLPNNQGNELLPGDGWNLARDYPEGIVNLSYFSPGYFTVFGKFTGKTSQWEAVNSRNYEITNLAQSRPGNCSKLVPNWNQYDGDAQLVSWQPEEYAWWSYDAARFAWRVAVDKAWYNTASSRETMNEVGGFFSSVGIENVQARYRMNGTSVDNYRGVFFVANAAAAIWAAPAAQAVNCGAATGTLKTSPQQAYNMVLATKDAPNSYYVNAWRLMSMLLLTGNFPNIYELANGVTPTSTPLPTNTTVPATNTPVPTNVLPTNTTVPATNTPVPTNVLPTNTTVPTIRPTNTPVPTSVPPTNTPIAGACQITYTISNQWGNGFTADVSIRNNGSAINNWNVAWTFAGNQQITNLWNGVVSQSGQNVSVTSAGWNGSIASGGTASFGFQGTYSGSNAKPSSISLNGTACSVAP
;
A
#
# COMPACT_ATOMS: atom_id res chain seq x y z
N MET A 1 13.65 82.80 34.20
CA MET A 1 12.44 83.60 33.88
C MET A 1 12.67 84.30 32.53
N LEU A 2 12.00 83.83 31.47
CA LEU A 2 11.38 84.59 30.37
C LEU A 2 10.84 83.51 29.39
N LYS A 3 9.59 83.07 29.51
CA LYS A 3 8.32 83.62 28.96
C LYS A 3 8.07 83.25 27.48
N GLN A 4 6.84 82.76 27.26
CA GLN A 4 5.96 82.92 26.08
C GLN A 4 6.06 81.87 24.95
N ARG A 5 4.99 81.37 24.32
CA ARG A 5 3.50 81.48 24.49
C ARG A 5 2.80 80.62 23.42
N LYS A 6 1.50 80.33 23.65
CA LYS A 6 0.38 80.02 22.70
C LYS A 6 0.20 78.54 22.29
N ILE A 7 -0.82 77.83 22.81
CA ILE A 7 -2.28 77.82 22.49
C ILE A 7 -2.56 77.18 21.12
N LEU A 8 -3.26 76.03 21.08
CA LEU A 8 -4.53 75.88 20.35
C LEU A 8 -5.22 74.52 20.69
N LEU A 9 -6.56 74.56 20.66
CA LEU A 9 -7.53 73.52 20.98
C LEU A 9 -7.39 72.23 20.14
N LEU A 10 -7.77 71.08 20.71
CA LEU A 10 -8.25 69.95 19.92
C LEU A 10 -9.46 69.26 20.57
N VAL A 11 -10.48 69.12 19.73
CA VAL A 11 -11.78 68.47 19.94
C VAL A 11 -11.61 66.95 19.91
N ALA A 12 -12.35 66.27 20.78
CA ALA A 12 -12.36 64.81 20.92
C ALA A 12 -13.04 64.11 19.73
N LEU A 13 -12.44 63.00 19.27
CA LEU A 13 -13.12 61.99 18.48
C LEU A 13 -12.82 60.60 19.06
N LEU A 14 -13.86 59.92 19.56
CA LEU A 14 -13.82 58.51 19.94
C LEU A 14 -13.54 57.65 18.70
N THR A 15 -12.60 56.71 18.80
CA THR A 15 -12.50 55.55 17.91
C THR A 15 -12.48 54.28 18.74
N LEU A 16 -13.39 53.36 18.40
CA LEU A 16 -13.54 52.03 18.99
C LEU A 16 -12.26 51.21 18.81
N MET A 17 -11.76 50.61 19.89
CA MET A 17 -10.80 49.50 19.82
C MET A 17 -11.56 48.19 19.56
N SER A 18 -11.46 47.66 18.35
CA SER A 18 -11.72 46.25 18.06
C SER A 18 -10.41 45.48 18.26
N VAL A 19 -10.33 44.69 19.33
CA VAL A 19 -9.25 43.73 19.56
C VAL A 19 -9.56 42.49 18.70
N THR A 20 -8.94 42.39 17.54
CA THR A 20 -8.89 41.15 16.77
C THR A 20 -7.71 40.32 17.26
N TRP A 21 -8.01 39.14 17.78
CA TRP A 21 -7.02 38.10 18.00
C TRP A 21 -6.49 37.63 16.63
N LEU A 22 -5.37 38.17 16.18
CA LEU A 22 -4.58 37.52 15.16
C LEU A 22 -3.97 36.26 15.79
N GLN A 23 -4.46 35.09 15.38
CA GLN A 23 -3.64 33.89 15.40
C GLN A 23 -2.40 34.20 14.56
N SER A 24 -1.26 34.37 15.21
CA SER A 24 0.03 34.51 14.55
C SER A 24 0.30 33.24 13.75
N LYS A 25 0.12 33.31 12.42
CA LYS A 25 0.80 32.38 11.52
C LYS A 25 2.29 32.46 11.85
N PRO A 26 3.00 31.35 12.07
CA PRO A 26 4.45 31.42 12.20
C PRO A 26 4.98 32.05 10.91
N ALA A 27 5.72 33.14 11.07
CA ALA A 27 6.36 33.85 9.97
C ALA A 27 7.28 32.86 9.23
N GLN A 28 7.06 32.68 7.93
CA GLN A 28 8.04 32.03 7.06
C GLN A 28 9.36 32.79 7.19
N GLY A 29 10.39 32.13 7.71
CA GLY A 29 11.75 32.65 7.68
C GLY A 29 12.15 32.94 6.23
N ASN A 30 12.67 34.14 6.00
CA ASN A 30 13.10 34.63 4.71
C ASN A 30 14.09 33.66 4.00
N ASN A 31 13.86 33.41 2.71
CA ASN A 31 14.78 32.80 1.72
C ASN A 31 15.06 31.27 1.78
N VAL A 32 14.04 30.42 1.90
CA VAL A 32 14.18 29.00 1.46
C VAL A 32 13.44 28.83 0.14
N SER A 33 14.12 28.28 -0.88
CA SER A 33 13.52 28.03 -2.18
C SER A 33 12.28 27.14 -2.05
N PRO A 34 11.19 27.41 -2.79
CA PRO A 34 9.99 26.55 -2.79
C PRO A 34 10.25 25.15 -3.37
N LEU A 35 11.46 24.89 -3.89
CA LEU A 35 11.89 23.61 -4.42
C LEU A 35 12.68 22.79 -3.39
N LEU A 36 12.89 23.30 -2.18
CA LEU A 36 13.58 22.61 -1.09
C LEU A 36 12.61 22.31 0.05
N PHE A 37 12.88 21.24 0.79
CA PHE A 37 12.14 20.86 1.98
C PHE A 37 12.44 21.83 3.15
N PRO A 38 11.45 22.17 4.00
CA PRO A 38 10.05 21.77 3.91
C PRO A 38 9.26 22.60 2.91
N TYR A 39 8.45 21.93 2.10
CA TYR A 39 7.68 22.55 1.01
C TYR A 39 6.41 23.26 1.49
N ASN A 40 5.79 22.72 2.54
CA ASN A 40 4.61 23.28 3.23
C ASN A 40 3.52 23.83 2.28
N GLN A 41 3.19 23.08 1.23
CA GLN A 41 2.08 23.46 0.36
C GLN A 41 0.77 23.46 1.16
N PRO A 42 -0.21 24.33 0.83
CA PRO A 42 -1.46 24.38 1.56
C PRO A 42 -2.19 23.04 1.56
N SER A 43 -2.36 22.45 2.75
CA SER A 43 -2.98 21.12 2.92
C SER A 43 -4.18 21.09 3.86
N GLY A 44 -4.36 22.14 4.68
CA GLY A 44 -5.39 22.18 5.72
C GLY A 44 -5.08 21.32 6.95
N ILE A 45 -3.91 20.68 7.01
CA ILE A 45 -3.46 19.86 8.14
C ILE A 45 -2.52 20.67 9.03
N SER A 46 -2.71 20.58 10.35
CA SER A 46 -1.74 21.02 11.35
C SER A 46 -0.75 19.90 11.64
N PHE A 47 0.54 20.20 11.55
CA PHE A 47 1.63 19.23 11.71
C PHE A 47 2.92 19.92 12.16
N ASN A 48 3.89 19.12 12.62
CA ASN A 48 5.26 19.57 12.84
C ASN A 48 6.18 18.99 11.76
N VAL A 49 7.00 19.84 11.14
CA VAL A 49 8.02 19.41 10.17
C VAL A 49 8.99 18.40 10.79
N SER A 50 9.25 18.48 12.10
CA SER A 50 10.11 17.54 12.81
C SER A 50 9.63 16.09 12.70
N ASP A 51 8.32 15.86 12.67
CA ASP A 51 7.73 14.51 12.57
C ASP A 51 8.10 13.85 11.23
N LEU A 52 8.15 14.65 10.16
CA LEU A 52 8.57 14.21 8.82
C LEU A 52 10.07 13.89 8.80
N THR A 53 10.89 14.81 9.32
CA THR A 53 12.35 14.61 9.35
C THR A 53 12.75 13.43 10.23
N GLN A 54 12.06 13.22 11.34
CA GLN A 54 12.29 12.07 12.21
C GLN A 54 11.94 10.77 11.49
N ALA A 55 10.76 10.70 10.85
CA ALA A 55 10.34 9.52 10.11
C ALA A 55 11.30 9.20 8.94
N TRP A 56 11.79 10.21 8.22
CA TRP A 56 12.82 10.01 7.19
C TRP A 56 14.14 9.49 7.77
N ASN A 57 14.66 10.13 8.82
CA ASN A 57 15.93 9.71 9.41
C ASN A 57 15.85 8.29 10.01
N GLU A 58 14.73 7.95 10.65
CA GLU A 58 14.43 6.61 11.14
C GLU A 58 14.39 5.61 9.96
N TRP A 59 13.65 5.89 8.90
CA TRP A 59 13.56 4.98 7.75
C TRP A 59 14.91 4.83 7.03
N LYS A 60 15.60 5.94 6.72
CA LYS A 60 16.90 5.96 6.06
C LYS A 60 17.93 5.12 6.83
N SER A 61 18.04 5.31 8.14
CA SER A 61 19.05 4.62 8.96
C SER A 61 18.81 3.11 9.08
N ASN A 62 17.55 2.67 9.00
CA ASN A 62 17.21 1.24 9.07
C ASN A 62 17.23 0.56 7.69
N MET A 63 16.89 1.29 6.63
CA MET A 63 16.68 0.69 5.31
C MET A 63 17.82 0.92 4.32
N ILE A 64 18.53 2.05 4.38
CA ILE A 64 19.55 2.37 3.38
C ILE A 64 20.94 1.97 3.90
N THR A 65 21.68 1.21 3.09
CA THR A 65 23.03 0.75 3.44
C THR A 65 23.98 0.77 2.25
N ALA A 66 25.27 0.97 2.53
CA ALA A 66 26.35 0.73 1.58
C ALA A 66 26.82 -0.74 1.58
N ASN A 67 26.41 -1.51 2.59
CA ASN A 67 26.82 -2.90 2.72
C ASN A 67 26.26 -3.72 1.57
N ASN A 68 27.12 -4.51 0.92
CA ASN A 68 26.75 -5.38 -0.20
C ASN A 68 25.98 -4.66 -1.31
N ALA A 69 26.33 -3.39 -1.53
CA ALA A 69 25.79 -2.53 -2.59
C ALA A 69 26.72 -2.44 -3.82
N GLY A 70 27.76 -3.27 -3.91
CA GLY A 70 28.74 -3.21 -5.03
C GLY A 70 29.92 -2.26 -4.82
N GLY A 71 30.03 -1.62 -3.64
CA GLY A 71 31.17 -0.78 -3.27
C GLY A 71 31.19 0.63 -3.87
N GLY A 72 32.22 1.42 -3.54
CA GLY A 72 32.27 2.84 -3.89
C GLY A 72 31.18 3.64 -3.17
N ASN A 73 30.48 4.51 -3.91
CA ASN A 73 29.42 5.37 -3.37
C ASN A 73 28.01 4.76 -3.45
N ARG A 74 27.90 3.48 -3.83
CA ARG A 74 26.61 2.80 -4.03
C ARG A 74 25.88 2.58 -2.72
N LEU A 75 24.57 2.76 -2.77
CA LEU A 75 23.64 2.53 -1.67
C LEU A 75 22.49 1.67 -2.16
N ARG A 76 21.95 0.82 -1.28
CA ARG A 76 20.75 0.02 -1.54
C ARG A 76 19.77 0.13 -0.39
N VAL A 77 18.49 0.05 -0.71
CA VAL A 77 17.38 -0.10 0.24
C VAL A 77 17.19 -1.57 0.53
N MET A 78 17.28 -1.95 1.80
CA MET A 78 17.11 -3.31 2.30
C MET A 78 15.64 -3.58 2.62
N GLY A 79 15.17 -4.78 2.27
CA GLY A 79 13.79 -5.21 2.43
C GLY A 79 13.22 -5.85 1.15
N GLY A 80 11.92 -6.06 1.13
CA GLY A 80 11.20 -6.71 0.04
C GLY A 80 10.87 -8.15 0.35
N VAL A 81 11.29 -9.06 -0.53
CA VAL A 81 11.06 -10.51 -0.42
C VAL A 81 11.61 -11.06 0.89
N ASP A 82 12.78 -10.58 1.32
CA ASP A 82 13.32 -10.81 2.64
C ASP A 82 14.00 -9.55 3.21
N ASN A 83 14.29 -9.54 4.51
CA ASN A 83 14.87 -8.37 5.19
C ASN A 83 16.29 -8.02 4.72
N SER A 84 16.93 -8.91 3.96
CA SER A 84 18.29 -8.73 3.44
C SER A 84 18.30 -8.46 1.92
N SER A 85 17.18 -8.63 1.22
CA SER A 85 17.07 -8.36 -0.21
C SER A 85 16.93 -6.86 -0.50
N THR A 86 16.89 -6.54 -1.78
CA THR A 86 16.45 -5.25 -2.31
C THR A 86 15.45 -5.53 -3.41
N VAL A 87 14.33 -4.81 -3.39
CA VAL A 87 13.38 -4.80 -4.50
C VAL A 87 13.37 -3.42 -5.16
N SER A 88 13.07 -3.35 -6.46
CA SER A 88 13.03 -2.08 -7.22
C SER A 88 12.04 -1.10 -6.59
N GLU A 89 10.90 -1.58 -6.08
CA GLU A 89 9.93 -0.82 -5.28
C GLU A 89 10.61 -0.04 -4.13
N GLY A 90 11.41 -0.73 -3.31
CA GLY A 90 12.12 -0.13 -2.19
C GLY A 90 13.14 0.90 -2.64
N GLN A 91 13.86 0.63 -3.74
CA GLN A 91 14.78 1.61 -4.35
C GLN A 91 14.05 2.85 -4.82
N GLY A 92 12.90 2.70 -5.48
CA GLY A 92 12.00 3.78 -5.87
C GLY A 92 11.62 4.66 -4.68
N TYR A 93 11.18 4.05 -3.58
CA TYR A 93 10.85 4.81 -2.36
C TYR A 93 12.05 5.59 -1.82
N GLY A 94 13.23 4.96 -1.76
CA GLY A 94 14.45 5.60 -1.28
C GLY A 94 14.87 6.78 -2.14
N MET A 95 14.84 6.62 -3.47
CA MET A 95 15.18 7.69 -4.42
C MET A 95 14.18 8.83 -4.36
N LEU A 96 12.89 8.53 -4.27
CA LEU A 96 11.83 9.52 -4.13
C LEU A 96 11.98 10.32 -2.83
N PHE A 97 12.19 9.66 -1.69
CA PHE A 97 12.44 10.34 -0.41
C PHE A 97 13.72 11.17 -0.42
N ALA A 98 14.83 10.63 -0.92
CA ALA A 98 16.08 11.39 -1.02
C ALA A 98 15.92 12.63 -1.90
N SER A 99 15.13 12.52 -2.99
CA SER A 99 14.79 13.66 -3.83
C SER A 99 13.97 14.72 -3.11
N LEU A 100 13.07 14.33 -2.19
CA LEU A 100 12.21 15.26 -1.45
C LEU A 100 12.94 15.90 -0.27
N PHE A 101 13.74 15.14 0.49
CA PHE A 101 14.45 15.60 1.69
C PHE A 101 15.80 16.27 1.42
N ASP A 102 16.06 16.67 0.18
CA ASP A 102 17.30 17.36 -0.22
C ASP A 102 18.59 16.56 0.03
N ASP A 103 18.51 15.23 -0.09
CA ASP A 103 19.60 14.30 0.21
C ASP A 103 20.26 13.77 -1.07
N GLN A 104 20.93 14.68 -1.77
CA GLN A 104 21.51 14.41 -3.09
C GLN A 104 22.51 13.23 -3.09
N ASN A 105 23.34 13.10 -2.06
CA ASN A 105 24.31 12.00 -1.96
C ASN A 105 23.64 10.63 -1.82
N THR A 106 22.53 10.57 -1.09
CA THR A 106 21.76 9.34 -0.96
C THR A 106 21.10 8.98 -2.29
N LEU A 107 20.50 9.95 -2.98
CA LEU A 107 19.92 9.75 -4.31
C LEU A 107 20.96 9.25 -5.31
N ASP A 108 22.14 9.88 -5.36
CA ASP A 108 23.27 9.45 -6.19
C ASP A 108 23.63 7.99 -5.93
N GLY A 109 23.85 7.62 -4.67
CA GLY A 109 24.26 6.28 -4.29
C GLY A 109 23.21 5.21 -4.62
N LEU A 110 21.93 5.53 -4.40
CA LEU A 110 20.82 4.64 -4.75
C LEU A 110 20.72 4.44 -6.26
N TRP A 111 20.85 5.52 -7.05
CA TRP A 111 20.87 5.41 -8.51
C TRP A 111 22.05 4.57 -9.01
N LEU A 112 23.25 4.74 -8.44
CA LEU A 112 24.41 3.94 -8.85
C LEU A 112 24.17 2.43 -8.65
N PHE A 113 23.54 2.04 -7.53
CA PHE A 113 23.14 0.65 -7.34
C PHE A 113 22.07 0.23 -8.35
N THR A 114 21.03 1.05 -8.56
CA THR A 114 19.99 0.78 -9.57
C THR A 114 20.61 0.57 -10.96
N SER A 115 21.57 1.42 -11.35
CA SER A 115 22.23 1.37 -12.66
C SER A 115 23.02 0.08 -12.91
N ASP A 116 23.55 -0.55 -11.86
CA ASP A 116 24.23 -1.85 -11.96
C ASP A 116 23.24 -3.02 -12.17
N HIS A 117 21.94 -2.79 -11.93
CA HIS A 117 20.91 -3.83 -11.90
C HIS A 117 19.76 -3.54 -12.89
N LEU A 118 20.01 -2.70 -13.90
CA LEU A 118 19.09 -2.53 -15.01
C LEU A 118 19.10 -3.79 -15.90
N ASP A 119 17.93 -4.15 -16.38
CA ASP A 119 17.73 -5.16 -17.40
C ASP A 119 18.07 -4.62 -18.81
N PRO A 120 17.99 -5.44 -19.86
CA PRO A 120 18.25 -5.00 -21.24
C PRO A 120 17.32 -3.89 -21.76
N ASN A 121 16.15 -3.69 -21.14
CA ASN A 121 15.21 -2.62 -21.49
C ASN A 121 15.55 -1.31 -20.75
N GLY A 122 16.53 -1.34 -19.85
CA GLY A 122 16.99 -0.18 -19.09
C GLY A 122 16.06 0.15 -17.91
N LEU A 123 15.37 -0.85 -17.38
CA LEU A 123 14.51 -0.79 -16.19
C LEU A 123 15.07 -1.71 -15.11
N MET A 124 14.79 -1.46 -13.83
CA MET A 124 15.50 -2.18 -12.76
C MET A 124 14.90 -3.56 -12.52
N HIS A 125 15.75 -4.60 -12.52
CA HIS A 125 15.36 -5.92 -12.05
C HIS A 125 14.68 -5.87 -10.66
N TRP A 126 13.49 -6.46 -10.55
CA TRP A 126 12.62 -6.25 -9.40
C TRP A 126 13.15 -6.84 -8.09
N HIS A 127 14.05 -7.83 -8.13
CA HIS A 127 14.58 -8.47 -6.92
C HIS A 127 16.06 -8.82 -6.98
N ILE A 128 16.83 -8.15 -6.12
CA ILE A 128 18.26 -8.31 -5.92
C ILE A 128 18.54 -8.88 -4.52
N GLY A 129 19.21 -10.02 -4.47
CA GLY A 129 19.57 -10.71 -3.24
C GLY A 129 20.74 -10.06 -2.49
N ASN A 130 21.26 -10.79 -1.51
CA ASN A 130 22.42 -10.40 -0.72
C ASN A 130 23.51 -11.50 -0.77
N PRO A 131 24.76 -11.18 -1.19
CA PRO A 131 25.23 -9.89 -1.69
C PRO A 131 25.02 -9.69 -3.21
N GLY A 132 24.03 -8.89 -3.59
CA GLY A 132 23.90 -8.29 -4.93
C GLY A 132 23.55 -9.24 -6.07
N GLN A 133 23.30 -10.52 -5.82
CA GLN A 133 22.94 -11.45 -6.89
C GLN A 133 21.51 -11.23 -7.39
N LEU A 134 21.32 -11.29 -8.70
CA LEU A 134 19.99 -11.25 -9.29
C LEU A 134 19.15 -12.45 -8.82
N ARG A 135 17.97 -12.20 -8.25
CA ARG A 135 17.03 -13.23 -7.75
C ARG A 135 15.69 -13.22 -8.49
N GLY A 136 15.26 -12.06 -8.96
CA GLY A 136 14.10 -11.91 -9.84
C GLY A 136 14.45 -10.99 -11.00
N SER A 137 14.36 -11.51 -12.21
CA SER A 137 14.56 -10.78 -13.46
C SER A 137 13.33 -9.96 -13.85
N TYR A 138 13.52 -9.04 -14.80
CA TYR A 138 12.52 -8.07 -15.28
C TYR A 138 12.13 -7.00 -14.26
N ALA A 139 11.53 -5.94 -14.76
CA ALA A 139 11.11 -4.76 -14.04
C ALA A 139 9.78 -4.93 -13.30
N ALA A 140 9.55 -4.03 -12.35
CA ALA A 140 8.27 -3.83 -11.70
C ALA A 140 7.94 -2.34 -11.76
N THR A 141 6.84 -2.02 -12.44
CA THR A 141 6.55 -0.67 -12.95
C THR A 141 6.41 0.37 -11.87
N ASP A 142 5.91 0.00 -10.69
CA ASP A 142 5.82 0.90 -9.54
C ASP A 142 7.19 1.33 -9.00
N GLY A 143 8.18 0.43 -9.03
CA GLY A 143 9.55 0.77 -8.69
C GLY A 143 10.15 1.77 -9.68
N ASP A 144 10.00 1.51 -10.97
CA ASP A 144 10.57 2.33 -12.03
C ASP A 144 9.93 3.73 -12.13
N GLU A 145 8.61 3.85 -11.96
CA GLU A 145 7.95 5.17 -11.94
C GLU A 145 8.35 6.02 -10.73
N ASP A 146 8.54 5.41 -9.55
CA ASP A 146 8.97 6.10 -8.34
C ASP A 146 10.44 6.58 -8.49
N MET A 147 11.31 5.77 -9.08
CA MET A 147 12.69 6.15 -9.41
C MET A 147 12.74 7.28 -10.45
N ALA A 148 11.93 7.18 -11.51
CA ALA A 148 11.83 8.18 -12.56
C ALA A 148 11.41 9.55 -12.01
N LEU A 149 10.43 9.59 -11.09
CA LEU A 149 10.03 10.82 -10.42
C LEU A 149 11.15 11.38 -9.55
N GLY A 150 11.86 10.52 -8.80
CA GLY A 150 13.02 10.93 -7.99
C GLY A 150 14.13 11.59 -8.82
N LEU A 151 14.47 11.00 -9.97
CA LEU A 151 15.43 11.58 -10.92
C LEU A 151 14.93 12.89 -11.54
N LEU A 152 13.65 12.96 -11.90
CA LEU A 152 13.04 14.17 -12.44
C LEU A 152 13.10 15.32 -11.44
N ASN A 153 12.79 15.06 -10.18
CA ASN A 153 12.91 16.04 -9.10
C ASN A 153 14.35 16.55 -8.98
N ALA A 154 15.34 15.65 -8.99
CA ALA A 154 16.75 16.00 -8.98
C ALA A 154 17.16 16.85 -10.21
N CYS A 155 16.70 16.47 -11.41
CA CYS A 155 16.91 17.23 -12.64
C CYS A 155 16.37 18.66 -12.51
N VAL A 156 15.13 18.82 -12.02
CA VAL A 156 14.52 20.14 -11.83
C VAL A 156 15.32 20.97 -10.83
N LYS A 157 15.74 20.37 -9.70
CA LYS A 157 16.54 21.06 -8.67
C LYS A 157 17.89 21.53 -9.18
N VAL A 158 18.58 20.72 -10.00
CA VAL A 158 19.84 21.11 -10.66
C VAL A 158 19.60 22.21 -11.70
N ARG A 159 18.59 22.07 -12.58
CA ARG A 159 18.27 23.08 -13.60
C ARG A 159 17.90 24.44 -13.02
N LYS A 160 17.28 24.44 -11.82
CA LYS A 160 16.92 25.67 -11.10
C LYS A 160 18.04 26.17 -10.18
N GLY A 161 19.20 25.51 -10.16
CA GLY A 161 20.38 25.93 -9.40
C GLY A 161 20.24 25.80 -7.88
N VAL A 162 19.24 25.06 -7.39
CA VAL A 162 19.06 24.81 -5.95
C VAL A 162 19.82 23.58 -5.48
N TRP A 163 20.15 22.66 -6.39
CA TRP A 163 21.14 21.60 -6.21
C TRP A 163 22.33 21.84 -7.14
N GLN A 164 23.51 21.37 -6.74
CA GLN A 164 24.69 21.34 -7.61
C GLN A 164 24.60 20.14 -8.56
N PRO A 165 25.33 20.13 -9.69
CA PRO A 165 25.51 18.92 -10.48
C PRO A 165 26.00 17.75 -9.60
N SER A 166 25.57 16.52 -9.93
CA SER A 166 25.96 15.32 -9.18
C SER A 166 27.49 15.19 -9.10
N SER A 167 28.01 14.96 -7.90
CA SER A 167 29.44 14.71 -7.67
C SER A 167 29.89 13.37 -8.26
N ASN A 168 28.94 12.47 -8.53
CA ASN A 168 29.14 11.19 -9.19
C ASN A 168 29.00 11.27 -10.73
N GLY A 169 28.81 12.47 -11.29
CA GLY A 169 28.71 12.68 -12.73
C GLY A 169 27.36 12.28 -13.33
N LEU A 170 26.31 12.12 -12.52
CA LEU A 170 24.98 11.77 -13.00
C LEU A 170 24.30 12.95 -13.70
N ASP A 171 23.88 12.75 -14.96
CA ASP A 171 22.94 13.64 -15.66
C ASP A 171 21.50 13.24 -15.32
N TYR A 172 20.96 13.78 -14.22
CA TYR A 172 19.60 13.45 -13.78
C TYR A 172 18.53 13.69 -14.86
N CYS A 173 18.72 14.69 -15.72
CA CYS A 173 17.73 15.00 -16.74
C CYS A 173 17.74 13.97 -17.86
N GLY A 174 18.93 13.56 -18.31
CA GLY A 174 19.09 12.45 -19.24
C GLY A 174 18.56 11.14 -18.65
N LEU A 175 18.92 10.83 -17.41
CA LEU A 175 18.47 9.62 -16.71
C LEU A 175 16.95 9.56 -16.56
N ALA A 176 16.31 10.63 -16.06
CA ALA A 176 14.85 10.71 -15.95
C ALA A 176 14.18 10.56 -17.32
N THR A 177 14.69 11.24 -18.35
CA THR A 177 14.14 11.16 -19.71
C THR A 177 14.21 9.73 -20.26
N THR A 178 15.34 9.06 -20.09
CA THR A 178 15.54 7.67 -20.52
C THR A 178 14.58 6.73 -19.80
N MET A 179 14.54 6.79 -18.47
CA MET A 179 13.70 5.89 -17.68
C MET A 179 12.21 6.10 -18.00
N ILE A 180 11.72 7.34 -18.05
CA ILE A 180 10.33 7.64 -18.43
C ILE A 180 9.99 7.09 -19.83
N ASN A 181 10.90 7.24 -20.79
CA ASN A 181 10.68 6.71 -22.13
C ASN A 181 10.68 5.17 -22.15
N ASN A 182 11.50 4.52 -21.32
CA ASN A 182 11.55 3.06 -21.21
C ASN A 182 10.27 2.52 -20.56
N ILE A 183 9.78 3.13 -19.48
CA ILE A 183 8.49 2.80 -18.86
C ILE A 183 7.38 2.85 -19.92
N TYR A 184 7.26 3.96 -20.67
CA TYR A 184 6.24 4.05 -21.73
C TYR A 184 6.40 2.99 -22.83
N THR A 185 7.63 2.60 -23.15
CA THR A 185 7.89 1.67 -24.26
C THR A 185 7.62 0.23 -23.86
N TYR A 186 7.95 -0.15 -22.62
CA TYR A 186 8.00 -1.55 -22.21
C TYR A 186 7.02 -1.91 -21.09
N GLU A 187 6.47 -0.93 -20.37
CA GLU A 187 5.54 -1.13 -19.25
C GLU A 187 4.17 -0.50 -19.48
N VAL A 188 3.93 -0.01 -20.70
CA VAL A 188 2.61 0.41 -21.17
C VAL A 188 2.25 -0.46 -22.36
N ASP A 189 1.03 -1.00 -22.33
CA ASP A 189 0.49 -1.81 -23.41
C ASP A 189 0.25 -0.97 -24.68
N HIS A 190 0.55 -1.53 -25.87
CA HIS A 190 0.34 -0.87 -27.16
C HIS A 190 -0.54 -1.74 -28.08
N PRO A 191 -1.57 -1.19 -28.76
CA PRO A 191 -2.50 -1.98 -29.56
C PRO A 191 -1.80 -2.78 -30.66
N GLY A 192 -2.25 -4.03 -30.88
CA GLY A 192 -1.77 -4.87 -31.98
C GLY A 192 -0.33 -5.37 -31.82
N SER A 193 0.31 -5.16 -30.67
CA SER A 193 1.65 -5.68 -30.38
C SER A 193 1.58 -7.13 -29.84
N SER A 194 1.99 -8.09 -30.66
CA SER A 194 2.20 -9.50 -30.27
C SER A 194 3.68 -9.87 -30.47
N PRO A 195 4.39 -10.50 -29.51
CA PRO A 195 4.35 -10.39 -28.06
C PRO A 195 5.55 -9.57 -27.55
N VAL A 196 5.28 -8.34 -27.08
CA VAL A 196 6.13 -7.69 -26.07
C VAL A 196 5.26 -7.12 -24.94
N ALA A 197 3.95 -6.90 -25.14
CA ALA A 197 3.15 -6.28 -24.08
C ALA A 197 1.63 -6.27 -24.29
N GLY A 198 1.06 -6.82 -25.37
CA GLY A 198 -0.36 -6.56 -25.69
C GLY A 198 -1.23 -7.75 -26.06
N LEU A 199 -2.53 -7.56 -25.84
CA LEU A 199 -3.57 -8.47 -26.31
C LEU A 199 -4.03 -8.01 -27.70
N PRO A 200 -4.27 -8.94 -28.66
CA PRO A 200 -4.57 -8.58 -30.05
C PRO A 200 -5.88 -7.77 -30.26
N ASN A 201 -6.75 -7.68 -29.24
CA ASN A 201 -8.02 -6.94 -29.27
C ASN A 201 -8.15 -5.91 -28.13
N ASN A 202 -7.04 -5.37 -27.60
CA ASN A 202 -7.07 -4.35 -26.55
C ASN A 202 -7.16 -2.92 -27.10
N GLN A 203 -7.48 -1.98 -26.20
CA GLN A 203 -7.51 -0.55 -26.51
C GLN A 203 -6.10 0.09 -26.50
N GLY A 204 -5.15 -0.54 -25.79
CA GLY A 204 -3.82 -0.02 -25.52
C GLY A 204 -3.82 1.04 -24.42
N ASN A 205 -2.62 1.40 -23.98
CA ASN A 205 -2.32 2.34 -22.89
C ASN A 205 -2.64 1.82 -21.49
N GLU A 206 -2.92 0.52 -21.33
CA GLU A 206 -2.97 -0.13 -20.03
C GLU A 206 -1.57 -0.11 -19.38
N LEU A 207 -1.52 0.18 -18.07
CA LEU A 207 -0.26 0.16 -17.33
C LEU A 207 0.04 -1.28 -16.92
N LEU A 208 1.09 -1.84 -17.50
CA LEU A 208 1.51 -3.21 -17.20
C LEU A 208 2.15 -3.28 -15.81
N PRO A 209 2.20 -4.47 -15.18
CA PRO A 209 2.87 -4.62 -13.90
C PRO A 209 4.41 -4.65 -13.98
N GLY A 210 4.96 -4.77 -15.20
CA GLY A 210 6.38 -4.83 -15.49
C GLY A 210 6.62 -5.11 -16.97
N ASP A 211 7.87 -5.26 -17.37
CA ASP A 211 8.29 -5.41 -18.77
C ASP A 211 8.52 -6.88 -19.21
N GLY A 212 8.37 -7.84 -18.29
CA GLY A 212 8.61 -9.27 -18.53
C GLY A 212 7.35 -10.14 -18.75
N TRP A 213 6.17 -9.54 -18.90
CA TRP A 213 4.90 -10.25 -18.82
C TRP A 213 4.43 -10.83 -20.17
N ASN A 214 4.18 -12.15 -20.21
CA ASN A 214 3.60 -12.81 -21.38
C ASN A 214 2.07 -12.82 -21.30
N LEU A 215 1.46 -11.67 -21.61
CA LEU A 215 0.01 -11.47 -21.47
C LEU A 215 -0.82 -12.50 -22.25
N ALA A 216 -0.53 -12.69 -23.53
CA ALA A 216 -1.34 -13.56 -24.39
C ALA A 216 -1.39 -15.02 -23.91
N ARG A 217 -0.33 -15.50 -23.23
CA ARG A 217 -0.27 -16.86 -22.70
C ARG A 217 -0.87 -16.95 -21.30
N ASP A 218 -0.50 -16.03 -20.43
CA ASP A 218 -0.72 -16.18 -18.98
C ASP A 218 -1.93 -15.36 -18.48
N TYR A 219 -2.32 -14.30 -19.20
CA TYR A 219 -3.36 -13.33 -18.84
C TYR A 219 -4.16 -12.86 -20.07
N PRO A 220 -4.92 -13.73 -20.75
CA PRO A 220 -5.61 -13.40 -22.00
C PRO A 220 -6.73 -12.35 -21.83
N GLU A 221 -7.20 -12.09 -20.60
CA GLU A 221 -8.13 -11.02 -20.24
C GLU A 221 -7.42 -9.70 -19.83
N GLY A 222 -6.09 -9.73 -19.78
CA GLY A 222 -5.24 -8.61 -19.40
C GLY A 222 -4.93 -8.62 -17.91
N ILE A 223 -3.85 -7.92 -17.54
CA ILE A 223 -3.46 -7.75 -16.14
C ILE A 223 -2.92 -6.36 -15.91
N VAL A 224 -3.51 -5.66 -14.95
CA VAL A 224 -2.99 -4.42 -14.37
C VAL A 224 -3.02 -4.53 -12.86
N ASN A 225 -2.15 -3.77 -12.20
CA ASN A 225 -2.22 -3.53 -10.77
C ASN A 225 -2.53 -2.04 -10.57
N LEU A 226 -3.77 -1.70 -10.20
CA LEU A 226 -4.17 -0.30 -10.04
C LEU A 226 -3.38 0.41 -8.94
N SER A 227 -2.72 -0.32 -8.03
CA SER A 227 -1.80 0.29 -7.07
C SER A 227 -0.54 0.88 -7.70
N TYR A 228 -0.26 0.57 -8.97
CA TYR A 228 0.84 1.14 -9.76
C TYR A 228 0.36 2.34 -10.60
N PHE A 229 -0.95 2.58 -10.68
CA PHE A 229 -1.47 3.69 -11.47
C PHE A 229 -1.19 5.03 -10.78
N SER A 230 -0.20 5.78 -11.29
CA SER A 230 0.25 7.08 -10.78
C SER A 230 -0.11 8.26 -11.71
N PRO A 231 -1.40 8.66 -11.82
CA PRO A 231 -1.83 9.62 -12.85
C PRO A 231 -1.18 11.00 -12.75
N GLY A 232 -0.89 11.45 -11.53
CA GLY A 232 -0.16 12.69 -11.30
C GLY A 232 1.27 12.64 -11.84
N TYR A 233 1.93 11.47 -11.76
CA TYR A 233 3.29 11.29 -12.25
C TYR A 233 3.30 11.27 -13.77
N PHE A 234 2.37 10.52 -14.36
CA PHE A 234 2.24 10.38 -15.81
C PHE A 234 1.96 11.72 -16.48
N THR A 235 1.13 12.57 -15.86
CA THR A 235 0.93 13.95 -16.33
C THR A 235 2.25 14.74 -16.32
N VAL A 236 3.05 14.63 -15.26
CA VAL A 236 4.38 15.28 -15.17
C VAL A 236 5.36 14.67 -16.19
N PHE A 237 5.37 13.36 -16.37
CA PHE A 237 6.22 12.65 -17.33
C PHE A 237 5.95 13.11 -18.77
N GLY A 238 4.67 13.22 -19.14
CA GLY A 238 4.27 13.76 -20.44
C GLY A 238 4.73 15.19 -20.65
N LYS A 239 4.56 16.07 -19.65
CA LYS A 239 5.03 17.47 -19.75
C LYS A 239 6.55 17.56 -19.82
N PHE A 240 7.26 16.77 -19.01
CA PHE A 240 8.73 16.80 -18.93
C PHE A 240 9.39 16.28 -20.21
N THR A 241 8.84 15.24 -20.83
CA THR A 241 9.37 14.62 -22.04
C THR A 241 8.80 15.20 -23.34
N GLY A 242 7.84 16.13 -23.26
CA GLY A 242 7.14 16.66 -24.44
C GLY A 242 6.17 15.66 -25.09
N LYS A 243 5.72 14.66 -24.33
CA LYS A 243 4.86 13.55 -24.75
C LYS A 243 3.51 13.56 -24.02
N THR A 244 2.96 14.75 -23.77
CA THR A 244 1.72 14.94 -22.99
C THR A 244 0.57 14.05 -23.46
N SER A 245 0.30 14.01 -24.77
CA SER A 245 -0.80 13.22 -25.32
C SER A 245 -0.66 11.71 -25.09
N GLN A 246 0.57 11.19 -25.07
CA GLN A 246 0.84 9.77 -24.81
C GLN A 246 0.46 9.39 -23.38
N TRP A 247 0.94 10.17 -22.41
CA TRP A 247 0.65 9.91 -21.00
C TRP A 247 -0.77 10.29 -20.59
N GLU A 248 -1.40 11.25 -21.27
CA GLU A 248 -2.84 11.51 -21.12
C GLU A 248 -3.67 10.29 -21.54
N ALA A 249 -3.30 9.59 -22.62
CA ALA A 249 -3.98 8.36 -23.04
C ALA A 249 -3.83 7.24 -21.99
N VAL A 250 -2.64 7.08 -21.41
CA VAL A 250 -2.40 6.15 -20.28
C VAL A 250 -3.29 6.50 -19.09
N ASN A 251 -3.35 7.77 -18.71
CA ASN A 251 -4.23 8.23 -17.64
C ASN A 251 -5.70 7.93 -17.92
N SER A 252 -6.19 8.28 -19.12
CA SER A 252 -7.58 8.04 -19.50
C SER A 252 -7.92 6.56 -19.43
N ARG A 253 -7.06 5.68 -19.97
CA ARG A 253 -7.31 4.24 -19.98
C ARG A 253 -7.33 3.62 -18.58
N ASN A 254 -6.39 3.98 -17.72
CA ASN A 254 -6.33 3.39 -16.38
C ASN A 254 -7.40 3.94 -15.42
N TYR A 255 -7.87 5.18 -15.63
CA TYR A 255 -9.10 5.67 -14.99
C TYR A 255 -10.36 4.95 -15.50
N GLU A 256 -10.43 4.56 -16.78
CA GLU A 256 -11.52 3.74 -17.30
C GLU A 256 -11.56 2.37 -16.59
N ILE A 257 -10.42 1.68 -16.48
CA ILE A 257 -10.33 0.39 -15.76
C ILE A 257 -10.74 0.55 -14.29
N THR A 258 -10.30 1.64 -13.65
CA THR A 258 -10.73 2.01 -12.29
C THR A 258 -12.25 2.11 -12.22
N ASN A 259 -12.88 2.86 -13.11
CA ASN A 259 -14.33 3.05 -13.13
C ASN A 259 -15.07 1.74 -13.37
N LEU A 260 -14.54 0.87 -14.23
CA LEU A 260 -15.10 -0.46 -14.47
C LEU A 260 -15.05 -1.31 -13.18
N ALA A 261 -13.90 -1.36 -12.49
CA ALA A 261 -13.76 -2.07 -11.22
C ALA A 261 -14.69 -1.53 -10.11
N GLN A 262 -14.78 -0.20 -9.98
CA GLN A 262 -15.62 0.47 -8.98
C GLN A 262 -17.12 0.39 -9.27
N SER A 263 -17.51 0.14 -10.53
CA SER A 263 -18.91 0.00 -10.94
C SER A 263 -19.40 -1.44 -10.99
N ARG A 264 -18.53 -2.43 -10.67
CA ARG A 264 -18.91 -3.85 -10.68
C ARG A 264 -20.10 -4.13 -9.76
N PRO A 265 -21.07 -4.96 -10.19
CA PRO A 265 -22.19 -5.37 -9.36
C PRO A 265 -21.72 -5.95 -8.02
N GLY A 266 -22.24 -5.43 -6.91
CA GLY A 266 -21.86 -5.83 -5.56
C GLY A 266 -20.65 -5.11 -4.98
N ASN A 267 -19.94 -4.28 -5.76
CA ASN A 267 -18.89 -3.39 -5.26
C ASN A 267 -19.47 -2.08 -4.71
N CYS A 268 -20.19 -2.15 -3.59
CA CYS A 268 -20.70 -0.94 -2.95
C CYS A 268 -19.61 -0.12 -2.24
N SER A 269 -18.40 -0.68 -2.05
CA SER A 269 -17.31 -0.02 -1.32
C SER A 269 -16.53 0.95 -2.20
N LYS A 270 -16.64 0.80 -3.53
CA LYS A 270 -15.85 1.54 -4.51
C LYS A 270 -14.35 1.33 -4.35
N LEU A 271 -13.94 0.29 -3.66
CA LEU A 271 -12.54 -0.12 -3.61
C LEU A 271 -12.18 -0.85 -4.91
N VAL A 272 -10.87 -0.97 -5.14
CA VAL A 272 -10.31 -1.75 -6.24
C VAL A 272 -9.56 -2.97 -5.66
N PRO A 273 -9.54 -4.12 -6.37
CA PRO A 273 -8.76 -5.28 -5.95
C PRO A 273 -7.26 -5.09 -6.24
N ASN A 274 -6.41 -5.94 -5.64
CA ASN A 274 -4.95 -5.94 -5.88
C ASN A 274 -4.62 -6.06 -7.37
N TRP A 275 -5.29 -6.96 -8.09
CA TRP A 275 -5.03 -7.25 -9.50
C TRP A 275 -6.31 -7.20 -10.30
N ASN A 276 -6.24 -6.59 -11.49
CA ASN A 276 -7.40 -6.31 -12.32
C ASN A 276 -7.17 -6.79 -13.76
N GLN A 277 -8.22 -7.29 -14.38
CA GLN A 277 -8.33 -7.46 -15.82
C GLN A 277 -8.55 -6.09 -16.49
N TYR A 278 -8.41 -6.03 -17.81
CA TYR A 278 -8.60 -4.79 -18.57
C TYR A 278 -10.05 -4.32 -18.63
N ASP A 279 -10.99 -5.18 -18.24
CA ASP A 279 -12.40 -4.85 -18.08
C ASP A 279 -12.76 -4.51 -16.62
N GLY A 280 -11.78 -4.47 -15.71
CA GLY A 280 -11.96 -4.16 -14.29
C GLY A 280 -12.43 -5.33 -13.41
N ASP A 281 -12.54 -6.56 -13.91
CA ASP A 281 -12.70 -7.73 -13.03
C ASP A 281 -11.42 -8.02 -12.24
N ALA A 282 -11.54 -8.72 -11.11
CA ALA A 282 -10.36 -9.13 -10.36
C ALA A 282 -9.57 -10.21 -11.12
N GLN A 283 -8.27 -10.01 -11.29
CA GLN A 283 -7.39 -10.94 -12.00
C GLN A 283 -6.66 -11.88 -11.03
N LEU A 284 -6.91 -13.19 -11.14
CA LEU A 284 -6.20 -14.18 -10.33
C LEU A 284 -4.71 -14.20 -10.69
N VAL A 285 -3.87 -14.19 -9.66
CA VAL A 285 -2.43 -14.38 -9.75
C VAL A 285 -1.99 -15.52 -8.84
N SER A 286 -1.08 -16.37 -9.30
CA SER A 286 -0.74 -17.63 -8.62
C SER A 286 0.01 -17.43 -7.29
N TRP A 287 0.66 -16.28 -7.09
CA TRP A 287 1.40 -15.94 -5.87
C TRP A 287 0.55 -15.19 -4.82
N GLN A 288 -0.69 -14.80 -5.15
CA GLN A 288 -1.66 -14.23 -4.20
C GLN A 288 -3.07 -14.83 -4.42
N PRO A 289 -3.23 -16.17 -4.38
CA PRO A 289 -4.48 -16.81 -4.82
C PRO A 289 -5.70 -16.49 -3.94
N GLU A 290 -5.48 -16.04 -2.70
CA GLU A 290 -6.56 -15.73 -1.76
C GLU A 290 -6.94 -14.24 -1.77
N GLU A 291 -5.97 -13.35 -2.02
CA GLU A 291 -6.15 -11.90 -1.81
C GLU A 291 -6.23 -11.09 -3.10
N TYR A 292 -5.98 -11.69 -4.27
CA TYR A 292 -5.93 -10.97 -5.54
C TYR A 292 -7.16 -10.09 -5.80
N ALA A 293 -8.34 -10.52 -5.33
CA ALA A 293 -9.63 -9.86 -5.49
C ALA A 293 -10.02 -8.95 -4.31
N TRP A 294 -9.12 -8.72 -3.37
CA TRP A 294 -9.38 -7.91 -2.18
C TRP A 294 -8.63 -6.59 -2.26
N TRP A 295 -9.14 -5.61 -1.53
CA TRP A 295 -8.34 -4.46 -1.16
C TRP A 295 -7.38 -4.90 -0.06
N SER A 296 -6.08 -4.97 -0.36
CA SER A 296 -5.03 -5.48 0.53
C SER A 296 -3.71 -4.73 0.28
N TYR A 297 -2.58 -5.39 0.55
CA TYR A 297 -1.23 -4.84 0.56
C TYR A 297 -0.81 -4.14 -0.74
N ASP A 298 -1.34 -4.54 -1.89
CA ASP A 298 -1.16 -3.80 -3.15
C ASP A 298 -2.19 -2.68 -3.26
N ALA A 299 -3.47 -3.04 -3.38
CA ALA A 299 -4.55 -2.12 -3.75
C ALA A 299 -4.69 -0.90 -2.84
N ALA A 300 -4.23 -0.99 -1.58
CA ALA A 300 -4.27 0.15 -0.68
C ALA A 300 -3.52 1.37 -1.22
N ARG A 301 -2.39 1.17 -1.93
CA ARG A 301 -1.57 2.28 -2.44
C ARG A 301 -2.28 3.12 -3.51
N PHE A 302 -3.25 2.53 -4.21
CA PHE A 302 -4.06 3.21 -5.21
C PHE A 302 -4.67 4.51 -4.67
N ALA A 303 -5.16 4.48 -3.43
CA ALA A 303 -5.73 5.64 -2.77
C ALA A 303 -4.74 6.81 -2.67
N TRP A 304 -3.50 6.52 -2.26
CA TRP A 304 -2.47 7.54 -2.18
C TRP A 304 -2.03 8.03 -3.57
N ARG A 305 -1.85 7.12 -4.54
CA ARG A 305 -1.44 7.45 -5.92
C ARG A 305 -2.42 8.42 -6.59
N VAL A 306 -3.72 8.17 -6.46
CA VAL A 306 -4.77 9.05 -7.01
C VAL A 306 -4.95 10.32 -6.17
N ALA A 307 -4.75 10.26 -4.86
CA ALA A 307 -4.73 11.45 -4.00
C ALA A 307 -3.61 12.44 -4.40
N VAL A 308 -2.48 11.97 -4.93
CA VAL A 308 -1.46 12.82 -5.53
C VAL A 308 -2.00 13.56 -6.76
N ASP A 309 -2.64 12.87 -7.71
CA ASP A 309 -3.25 13.52 -8.88
C ASP A 309 -4.31 14.56 -8.48
N LYS A 310 -5.14 14.20 -7.48
CA LYS A 310 -6.12 15.09 -6.88
C LYS A 310 -5.49 16.37 -6.30
N ALA A 311 -4.33 16.24 -5.65
CA ALA A 311 -3.62 17.36 -5.05
C ALA A 311 -2.88 18.22 -6.10
N TRP A 312 -2.31 17.58 -7.12
CA TRP A 312 -1.46 18.25 -8.12
C TRP A 312 -2.25 18.89 -9.24
N TYR A 313 -3.26 18.18 -9.76
CA TYR A 313 -4.01 18.58 -10.94
C TYR A 313 -5.50 18.70 -10.70
N ASN A 314 -6.02 18.07 -9.64
CA ASN A 314 -7.42 18.13 -9.26
C ASN A 314 -8.35 17.78 -10.44
N THR A 315 -8.00 16.75 -11.21
CA THR A 315 -8.75 16.27 -12.38
C THR A 315 -10.17 15.83 -11.99
N ALA A 316 -11.11 15.77 -12.95
CA ALA A 316 -12.46 15.29 -12.65
C ALA A 316 -12.46 13.84 -12.12
N SER A 317 -11.71 12.95 -12.77
CA SER A 317 -11.57 11.56 -12.38
C SER A 317 -10.98 11.41 -10.97
N SER A 318 -9.87 12.09 -10.65
CA SER A 318 -9.31 12.02 -9.29
C SER A 318 -10.26 12.53 -8.21
N ARG A 319 -11.05 13.58 -8.48
CA ARG A 319 -12.08 14.06 -7.54
C ARG A 319 -13.15 13.01 -7.30
N GLU A 320 -13.67 12.42 -8.36
CA GLU A 320 -14.72 11.40 -8.28
C GLU A 320 -14.23 10.17 -7.52
N THR A 321 -13.12 9.58 -7.96
CA THR A 321 -12.51 8.40 -7.33
C THR A 321 -12.19 8.64 -5.85
N MET A 322 -11.61 9.80 -5.50
CA MET A 322 -11.30 10.10 -4.09
C MET A 322 -12.54 10.33 -3.25
N ASN A 323 -13.59 11.00 -3.77
CA ASN A 323 -14.84 11.15 -3.01
C ASN A 323 -15.53 9.80 -2.74
N GLU A 324 -15.44 8.84 -3.68
CA GLU A 324 -15.95 7.49 -3.49
C GLU A 324 -15.15 6.71 -2.42
N VAL A 325 -13.84 6.57 -2.61
CA VAL A 325 -12.95 5.79 -1.71
C VAL A 325 -12.86 6.44 -0.33
N GLY A 326 -12.73 7.77 -0.28
CA GLY A 326 -12.70 8.55 0.95
C GLY A 326 -14.03 8.54 1.70
N GLY A 327 -15.16 8.50 0.97
CA GLY A 327 -16.49 8.29 1.55
C GLY A 327 -16.61 6.95 2.26
N PHE A 328 -16.13 5.87 1.64
CA PHE A 328 -16.07 4.56 2.28
C PHE A 328 -15.24 4.58 3.57
N PHE A 329 -13.98 5.02 3.51
CA PHE A 329 -13.10 4.99 4.69
C PHE A 329 -13.50 5.97 5.78
N SER A 330 -14.02 7.16 5.44
CA SER A 330 -14.59 8.07 6.43
C SER A 330 -15.83 7.46 7.10
N SER A 331 -16.61 6.64 6.39
CA SER A 331 -17.75 5.91 6.96
C SER A 331 -17.41 4.66 7.77
N VAL A 332 -16.30 4.01 7.46
CA VAL A 332 -15.69 3.02 8.37
C VAL A 332 -15.24 3.73 9.67
N GLY A 333 -14.61 4.90 9.53
CA GLY A 333 -13.91 5.61 10.59
C GLY A 333 -12.46 5.14 10.65
N ILE A 334 -11.50 6.07 10.67
CA ILE A 334 -10.06 5.74 10.56
C ILE A 334 -9.58 4.83 11.70
N GLU A 335 -10.19 4.93 12.87
CA GLU A 335 -9.94 4.06 14.01
C GLU A 335 -10.45 2.62 13.83
N ASN A 336 -11.24 2.34 12.80
CA ASN A 336 -11.79 1.02 12.50
C ASN A 336 -11.26 0.44 11.17
N VAL A 337 -10.33 1.14 10.50
CA VAL A 337 -9.71 0.65 9.27
C VAL A 337 -8.91 -0.62 9.57
N GLN A 338 -9.24 -1.69 8.84
CA GLN A 338 -8.63 -3.02 8.88
C GLN A 338 -7.72 -3.20 7.66
N ALA A 339 -7.00 -4.32 7.65
CA ALA A 339 -6.02 -4.60 6.61
C ALA A 339 -6.64 -5.03 5.29
N ARG A 340 -7.74 -5.79 5.33
CA ARG A 340 -8.31 -6.39 4.13
C ARG A 340 -9.81 -6.20 4.04
N TYR A 341 -10.26 -5.78 2.86
CA TYR A 341 -11.67 -5.64 2.53
C TYR A 341 -12.01 -6.38 1.25
N ARG A 342 -13.15 -7.10 1.27
CA ARG A 342 -13.81 -7.53 0.03
C ARG A 342 -14.41 -6.32 -0.66
N MET A 343 -14.67 -6.41 -1.97
CA MET A 343 -15.28 -5.33 -2.76
C MET A 343 -16.69 -4.93 -2.26
N ASN A 344 -17.39 -5.81 -1.56
CA ASN A 344 -18.65 -5.46 -0.88
C ASN A 344 -18.45 -4.72 0.47
N GLY A 345 -17.24 -4.23 0.75
CA GLY A 345 -16.89 -3.47 1.95
C GLY A 345 -16.76 -4.30 3.23
N THR A 346 -16.95 -5.61 3.19
CA THR A 346 -16.82 -6.47 4.37
C THR A 346 -15.35 -6.65 4.71
N SER A 347 -14.98 -6.41 5.98
CA SER A 347 -13.63 -6.71 6.46
C SER A 347 -13.38 -8.22 6.45
N VAL A 348 -12.19 -8.62 6.01
CA VAL A 348 -11.76 -10.03 6.00
C VAL A 348 -11.08 -10.41 7.32
N ASP A 349 -10.47 -9.45 7.99
CA ASP A 349 -9.75 -9.66 9.25
C ASP A 349 -10.03 -8.56 10.28
N ASN A 350 -9.40 -8.71 11.44
CA ASN A 350 -9.38 -7.73 12.52
C ASN A 350 -7.96 -7.19 12.73
N TYR A 351 -7.13 -7.15 11.69
CA TYR A 351 -5.77 -6.65 11.76
C TYR A 351 -5.72 -5.17 11.35
N ARG A 352 -5.09 -4.35 12.19
CA ARG A 352 -4.92 -2.92 11.94
C ARG A 352 -3.45 -2.62 11.74
N GLY A 353 -3.05 -2.35 10.50
CA GLY A 353 -1.69 -1.95 10.15
C GLY A 353 -1.62 -0.49 9.76
N VAL A 354 -0.54 0.21 10.14
CA VAL A 354 -0.37 1.64 9.79
C VAL A 354 -0.28 1.87 8.29
N PHE A 355 0.17 0.88 7.50
CA PHE A 355 0.12 0.93 6.03
C PHE A 355 -1.31 1.19 5.51
N PHE A 356 -2.30 0.46 6.01
CA PHE A 356 -3.70 0.59 5.58
C PHE A 356 -4.33 1.88 6.09
N VAL A 357 -4.02 2.26 7.33
CA VAL A 357 -4.43 3.54 7.92
C VAL A 357 -3.85 4.71 7.11
N ALA A 358 -2.57 4.65 6.72
CA ALA A 358 -1.89 5.69 5.96
C ALA A 358 -2.53 5.93 4.58
N ASN A 359 -2.90 4.85 3.89
CA ASN A 359 -3.55 4.93 2.59
C ASN A 359 -5.04 5.34 2.69
N ALA A 360 -5.77 4.83 3.68
CA ALA A 360 -7.13 5.29 3.97
C ALA A 360 -7.17 6.78 4.36
N ALA A 361 -6.17 7.25 5.11
CA ALA A 361 -6.03 8.66 5.47
C ALA A 361 -5.79 9.57 4.24
N ALA A 362 -5.04 9.10 3.24
CA ALA A 362 -4.87 9.79 1.96
C ALA A 362 -6.19 9.93 1.21
N ALA A 363 -7.00 8.87 1.14
CA ALA A 363 -8.34 8.93 0.56
C ALA A 363 -9.24 9.94 1.29
N ILE A 364 -9.31 9.88 2.63
CA ILE A 364 -10.13 10.79 3.44
C ILE A 364 -9.70 12.26 3.23
N TRP A 365 -8.40 12.53 3.23
CA TRP A 365 -7.86 13.87 3.02
C TRP A 365 -8.18 14.42 1.62
N ALA A 366 -8.11 13.56 0.60
CA ALA A 366 -8.35 13.92 -0.79
C ALA A 366 -9.85 14.03 -1.18
N ALA A 367 -10.77 13.78 -0.25
CA ALA A 367 -12.21 13.63 -0.49
C ALA A 367 -13.07 14.73 0.17
N PRO A 368 -12.90 16.02 -0.16
CA PRO A 368 -13.60 17.12 0.52
C PRO A 368 -15.13 17.13 0.29
N ALA A 369 -15.63 16.38 -0.69
CA ALA A 369 -17.06 16.28 -1.01
C ALA A 369 -17.58 14.84 -0.88
N ALA A 370 -16.90 14.02 -0.06
CA ALA A 370 -17.31 12.65 0.24
C ALA A 370 -18.77 12.57 0.70
N GLN A 371 -19.45 11.51 0.25
CA GLN A 371 -20.79 11.14 0.74
C GLN A 371 -20.67 9.94 1.69
N ALA A 372 -21.59 9.86 2.64
CA ALA A 372 -21.61 8.74 3.58
C ALA A 372 -21.98 7.43 2.86
N VAL A 373 -21.25 6.36 3.15
CA VAL A 373 -21.42 5.05 2.51
C VAL A 373 -21.95 4.04 3.53
N ASN A 374 -23.00 3.29 3.16
CA ASN A 374 -23.49 2.14 3.91
C ASN A 374 -23.16 0.85 3.14
N CYS A 375 -22.02 0.24 3.43
CA CYS A 375 -21.48 -0.90 2.70
C CYS A 375 -20.50 -1.68 3.57
N GLY A 376 -20.83 -2.94 3.90
CA GLY A 376 -20.00 -3.79 4.74
C GLY A 376 -19.64 -3.13 6.07
N ALA A 377 -18.36 -2.79 6.28
CA ALA A 377 -17.87 -2.13 7.49
C ALA A 377 -18.24 -0.64 7.61
N ALA A 378 -18.67 0.01 6.52
CA ALA A 378 -19.04 1.42 6.50
C ALA A 378 -20.50 1.61 6.98
N THR A 379 -20.74 2.51 7.94
CA THR A 379 -22.01 2.58 8.69
C THR A 379 -22.93 3.75 8.29
N GLY A 380 -22.85 4.25 7.07
CA GLY A 380 -23.77 5.27 6.54
C GLY A 380 -23.65 6.66 7.16
N THR A 381 -22.56 6.96 7.87
CA THR A 381 -22.24 8.29 8.44
C THR A 381 -20.76 8.59 8.21
N LEU A 382 -20.37 9.84 7.97
CA LEU A 382 -18.96 10.22 7.91
C LEU A 382 -18.42 10.44 9.34
N LYS A 383 -17.38 9.70 9.74
CA LYS A 383 -16.87 9.67 11.13
C LYS A 383 -15.54 10.38 11.31
N THR A 384 -14.79 10.57 10.23
CA THR A 384 -13.40 11.02 10.32
C THR A 384 -13.16 12.26 9.45
N SER A 385 -12.61 13.30 10.08
CA SER A 385 -12.07 14.47 9.40
C SER A 385 -10.63 14.24 8.91
N PRO A 386 -10.16 15.01 7.90
CA PRO A 386 -8.76 14.91 7.43
C PRO A 386 -7.71 15.07 8.55
N GLN A 387 -7.92 15.97 9.51
CA GLN A 387 -7.00 16.14 10.63
C GLN A 387 -6.97 14.92 11.56
N GLN A 388 -8.12 14.31 11.85
CA GLN A 388 -8.17 13.07 12.64
C GLN A 388 -7.48 11.91 11.92
N ALA A 389 -7.62 11.84 10.60
CA ALA A 389 -6.93 10.84 9.80
C ALA A 389 -5.39 11.01 9.88
N TYR A 390 -4.89 12.24 9.69
CA TYR A 390 -3.46 12.54 9.88
C TYR A 390 -2.97 12.17 11.29
N ASN A 391 -3.72 12.55 12.33
CA ASN A 391 -3.35 12.26 13.71
C ASN A 391 -3.23 10.75 13.97
N MET A 392 -4.08 9.93 13.34
CA MET A 392 -3.99 8.47 13.45
C MET A 392 -2.73 7.91 12.76
N VAL A 393 -2.37 8.42 11.59
CA VAL A 393 -1.12 8.05 10.89
C VAL A 393 0.09 8.44 11.74
N LEU A 394 0.08 9.63 12.32
CA LEU A 394 1.15 10.11 13.18
C LEU A 394 1.31 9.24 14.44
N ALA A 395 0.19 8.90 15.10
CA ALA A 395 0.17 8.14 16.34
C ALA A 395 0.54 6.66 16.16
N THR A 396 0.27 6.08 14.99
CA THR A 396 0.56 4.66 14.72
C THR A 396 1.96 4.53 14.15
N LYS A 397 2.82 3.74 14.80
CA LYS A 397 4.16 3.37 14.30
C LYS A 397 4.30 1.86 14.30
N ASP A 398 5.00 1.31 13.32
CA ASP A 398 5.37 -0.11 13.27
C ASP A 398 6.81 -0.30 13.75
N ALA A 399 7.29 -1.55 13.79
CA ALA A 399 8.67 -1.86 14.10
C ALA A 399 9.62 -1.05 13.19
N PRO A 400 10.72 -0.47 13.72
CA PRO A 400 11.61 0.38 12.95
C PRO A 400 12.21 -0.28 11.70
N ASN A 401 12.35 -1.62 11.74
CA ASN A 401 12.88 -2.41 10.64
C ASN A 401 11.84 -2.80 9.57
N SER A 402 10.59 -2.32 9.68
CA SER A 402 9.56 -2.56 8.66
C SER A 402 9.74 -1.61 7.48
N TYR A 403 10.37 -2.08 6.38
CA TYR A 403 10.69 -1.24 5.22
C TYR A 403 9.42 -0.67 4.55
N TYR A 404 8.45 -1.55 4.29
CA TYR A 404 7.26 -1.24 3.49
C TYR A 404 6.31 -0.33 4.25
N VAL A 405 5.96 -0.73 5.47
CA VAL A 405 4.93 -0.07 6.26
C VAL A 405 5.35 1.35 6.67
N ASN A 406 6.62 1.52 7.07
CA ASN A 406 7.13 2.84 7.46
C ASN A 406 7.38 3.75 6.25
N ALA A 407 7.68 3.21 5.06
CA ALA A 407 7.74 4.00 3.83
C ALA A 407 6.37 4.62 3.50
N TRP A 408 5.31 3.81 3.48
CA TRP A 408 3.96 4.28 3.18
C TRP A 408 3.38 5.20 4.25
N ARG A 409 3.76 4.99 5.52
CA ARG A 409 3.48 5.97 6.59
C ARG A 409 4.12 7.32 6.25
N LEU A 410 5.40 7.34 5.85
CA LEU A 410 6.09 8.57 5.48
C LEU A 410 5.51 9.22 4.21
N MET A 411 5.19 8.45 3.18
CA MET A 411 4.50 8.94 1.96
C MET A 411 3.17 9.62 2.29
N SER A 412 2.36 9.02 3.15
CA SER A 412 1.09 9.61 3.60
C SER A 412 1.33 10.89 4.40
N MET A 413 2.27 10.89 5.35
CA MET A 413 2.62 12.10 6.09
C MET A 413 3.09 13.23 5.17
N LEU A 414 3.94 12.95 4.17
CA LEU A 414 4.40 13.94 3.20
C LEU A 414 3.23 14.51 2.39
N LEU A 415 2.34 13.66 1.87
CA LEU A 415 1.17 14.10 1.08
C LEU A 415 0.20 14.96 1.92
N LEU A 416 -0.28 14.42 3.05
CA LEU A 416 -1.28 15.09 3.89
C LEU A 416 -0.79 16.43 4.45
N THR A 417 0.53 16.60 4.62
CA THR A 417 1.11 17.85 5.14
C THR A 417 1.52 18.84 4.06
N GLY A 418 1.32 18.51 2.77
CA GLY A 418 1.75 19.37 1.65
C GLY A 418 3.26 19.37 1.43
N ASN A 419 3.96 18.33 1.89
CA ASN A 419 5.39 18.10 1.69
C ASN A 419 5.70 17.06 0.60
N PHE A 420 4.69 16.69 -0.20
CA PHE A 420 4.81 15.96 -1.46
C PHE A 420 4.30 16.82 -2.65
N PRO A 421 4.98 17.94 -2.98
CA PRO A 421 4.50 18.84 -4.02
C PRO A 421 4.81 18.33 -5.43
N ASN A 422 4.12 18.91 -6.42
CA ASN A 422 4.54 18.81 -7.81
C ASN A 422 5.74 19.74 -8.07
N ILE A 423 6.96 19.22 -7.90
CA ILE A 423 8.19 20.01 -8.05
C ILE A 423 8.35 20.56 -9.47
N TYR A 424 7.91 19.82 -10.49
CA TYR A 424 7.97 20.26 -11.89
C TYR A 424 7.12 21.51 -12.14
N GLU A 425 5.87 21.51 -11.68
CA GLU A 425 4.96 22.66 -11.84
C GLU A 425 5.41 23.86 -11.01
N LEU A 426 5.84 23.63 -9.76
CA LEU A 426 6.40 24.68 -8.91
C LEU A 426 7.58 25.39 -9.57
N ALA A 427 8.47 24.61 -10.19
CA ALA A 427 9.64 25.13 -10.89
C ALA A 427 9.27 25.93 -12.15
N ASN A 428 8.11 25.66 -12.75
CA ASN A 428 7.59 26.36 -13.92
C ASN A 428 6.63 27.51 -13.55
N GLY A 429 6.56 27.90 -12.28
CA GLY A 429 5.78 29.06 -11.83
C GLY A 429 4.27 28.81 -11.77
N VAL A 430 3.84 27.55 -11.85
CA VAL A 430 2.44 27.17 -11.71
C VAL A 430 2.16 26.98 -10.23
N THR A 431 1.46 27.94 -9.63
CA THR A 431 0.91 27.80 -8.26
C THR A 431 -0.23 26.78 -8.26
N PRO A 432 -0.31 25.89 -7.26
CA PRO A 432 -1.44 24.97 -7.12
C PRO A 432 -2.75 25.75 -7.15
N THR A 433 -3.70 25.32 -7.98
CA THR A 433 -5.05 25.89 -7.99
C THR A 433 -5.63 25.73 -6.60
N SER A 434 -5.79 26.83 -5.85
CA SER A 434 -6.43 26.80 -4.54
C SER A 434 -7.79 26.14 -4.70
N THR A 435 -8.04 25.02 -4.02
CA THR A 435 -9.36 24.42 -3.91
C THR A 435 -10.31 25.52 -3.42
N PRO A 436 -11.30 25.97 -4.22
CA PRO A 436 -12.32 26.85 -3.70
C PRO A 436 -13.07 26.05 -2.64
N LEU A 437 -13.18 26.60 -1.43
CA LEU A 437 -14.20 26.14 -0.48
C LEU A 437 -15.56 26.27 -1.19
N PRO A 438 -16.42 25.23 -1.25
CA PRO A 438 -17.71 25.40 -1.90
C PRO A 438 -18.55 26.39 -1.10
N THR A 439 -18.86 27.53 -1.71
CA THR A 439 -19.98 28.37 -1.28
C THR A 439 -21.26 27.62 -1.62
N ASN A 440 -22.16 27.44 -0.65
CA ASN A 440 -23.48 26.86 -0.86
C ASN A 440 -24.24 27.64 -1.94
N THR A 441 -24.23 27.13 -3.16
CA THR A 441 -25.11 27.59 -4.23
C THR A 441 -25.68 26.37 -4.91
N THR A 442 -26.96 26.12 -4.64
CA THR A 442 -27.79 25.14 -5.33
C THR A 442 -27.82 25.45 -6.82
N VAL A 443 -27.33 24.52 -7.65
CA VAL A 443 -27.48 24.57 -9.11
C VAL A 443 -28.48 23.48 -9.55
N PRO A 444 -29.45 23.78 -10.44
CA PRO A 444 -30.50 22.83 -10.84
C PRO A 444 -29.99 21.76 -11.80
N ALA A 445 -30.57 20.56 -11.71
CA ALA A 445 -30.29 19.43 -12.60
C ALA A 445 -30.65 19.76 -14.07
N THR A 446 -29.68 19.62 -14.98
CA THR A 446 -29.92 19.58 -16.42
C THR A 446 -29.68 18.17 -16.94
N ASN A 447 -30.74 17.62 -17.53
CA ASN A 447 -30.76 16.32 -18.20
C ASN A 447 -29.86 16.35 -19.45
N THR A 448 -28.89 15.45 -19.51
CA THR A 448 -28.17 15.11 -20.76
C THR A 448 -28.21 13.59 -20.93
N PRO A 449 -28.40 13.04 -22.14
CA PRO A 449 -28.83 11.66 -22.34
C PRO A 449 -27.71 10.63 -22.09
N VAL A 450 -28.10 9.52 -21.48
CA VAL A 450 -27.30 8.30 -21.28
C VAL A 450 -26.97 7.65 -22.64
N PRO A 451 -25.71 7.25 -22.92
CA PRO A 451 -25.38 6.46 -24.10
C PRO A 451 -25.96 5.05 -23.99
N THR A 452 -26.67 4.62 -25.03
CA THR A 452 -27.30 3.31 -25.14
C THR A 452 -26.24 2.22 -25.31
N ASN A 453 -26.15 1.30 -24.34
CA ASN A 453 -25.41 0.04 -24.47
C ASN A 453 -26.03 -0.81 -25.60
N VAL A 454 -25.24 -1.11 -26.64
CA VAL A 454 -25.54 -2.18 -27.58
C VAL A 454 -24.88 -3.45 -27.02
N LEU A 455 -25.71 -4.33 -26.46
CA LEU A 455 -25.33 -5.68 -26.04
C LEU A 455 -25.28 -6.60 -27.28
N PRO A 456 -24.24 -7.43 -27.48
CA PRO A 456 -24.30 -8.50 -28.47
C PRO A 456 -25.25 -9.61 -28.03
N THR A 457 -26.16 -9.98 -28.94
CA THR A 457 -27.25 -10.96 -28.77
C THR A 457 -26.82 -12.43 -28.73
N ASN A 458 -27.30 -13.13 -27.69
CA ASN A 458 -27.84 -14.49 -27.58
C ASN A 458 -27.33 -15.66 -28.47
N THR A 459 -26.97 -16.75 -27.79
CA THR A 459 -27.41 -18.12 -28.15
C THR A 459 -28.14 -18.77 -26.96
N THR A 460 -29.34 -19.28 -27.22
CA THR A 460 -30.34 -19.75 -26.26
C THR A 460 -30.23 -21.25 -25.96
N VAL A 461 -30.34 -21.65 -24.68
CA VAL A 461 -30.74 -23.01 -24.24
C VAL A 461 -31.73 -22.89 -23.07
N PRO A 462 -32.83 -23.68 -22.99
CA PRO A 462 -34.00 -23.36 -22.16
C PRO A 462 -33.85 -23.77 -20.70
N ALA A 463 -34.30 -22.88 -19.79
CA ALA A 463 -34.53 -23.18 -18.38
C ALA A 463 -35.79 -24.05 -18.21
N THR A 464 -35.68 -25.13 -17.43
CA THR A 464 -36.82 -25.89 -16.92
C THR A 464 -36.96 -25.64 -15.42
N ASN A 465 -38.08 -25.03 -15.05
CA ASN A 465 -38.53 -24.85 -13.67
C ASN A 465 -39.15 -26.15 -13.15
N THR A 466 -38.82 -26.57 -11.94
CA THR A 466 -39.70 -27.40 -11.11
C THR A 466 -39.41 -27.15 -9.61
N PRO A 467 -40.44 -26.95 -8.77
CA PRO A 467 -40.28 -26.65 -7.35
C PRO A 467 -40.14 -27.94 -6.53
N VAL A 468 -39.25 -27.94 -5.52
CA VAL A 468 -39.11 -29.04 -4.55
C VAL A 468 -39.73 -28.63 -3.20
N PRO A 469 -40.54 -29.49 -2.54
CA PRO A 469 -41.38 -29.10 -1.42
C PRO A 469 -40.65 -29.14 -0.07
N THR A 470 -41.04 -28.20 0.79
CA THR A 470 -40.70 -28.07 2.20
C THR A 470 -41.32 -29.21 3.01
N ASN A 471 -40.52 -29.94 3.79
CA ASN A 471 -41.03 -30.85 4.82
C ASN A 471 -40.47 -30.43 6.19
N VAL A 472 -41.39 -29.97 7.04
CA VAL A 472 -41.17 -29.56 8.42
C VAL A 472 -41.27 -30.82 9.30
N LEU A 473 -40.28 -31.05 10.17
CA LEU A 473 -40.35 -32.08 11.22
C LEU A 473 -40.42 -31.40 12.60
N PRO A 474 -41.33 -31.83 13.50
CA PRO A 474 -41.56 -31.15 14.78
C PRO A 474 -40.51 -31.52 15.85
N THR A 475 -39.98 -30.51 16.52
CA THR A 475 -39.13 -30.61 17.72
C THR A 475 -39.98 -30.81 18.97
N ASN A 476 -39.77 -31.92 19.68
CA ASN A 476 -40.30 -32.16 21.02
C ASN A 476 -39.40 -31.54 22.08
N THR A 477 -39.95 -30.58 22.82
CA THR A 477 -39.35 -29.93 23.99
C THR A 477 -39.62 -30.79 25.24
N THR A 478 -38.57 -31.23 25.94
CA THR A 478 -38.70 -31.65 27.35
C THR A 478 -37.60 -31.00 28.19
N VAL A 479 -38.06 -30.30 29.22
CA VAL A 479 -37.28 -29.65 30.29
C VAL A 479 -37.12 -30.64 31.44
N PRO A 480 -35.96 -30.66 32.11
CA PRO A 480 -35.97 -30.85 33.56
C PRO A 480 -35.10 -29.83 34.32
N THR A 481 -35.82 -29.02 35.10
CA THR A 481 -35.64 -28.66 36.53
C THR A 481 -34.24 -28.60 37.18
N ILE A 482 -34.03 -27.46 37.85
CA ILE A 482 -32.86 -26.99 38.62
C ILE A 482 -32.81 -27.67 40.00
N ARG A 483 -31.59 -27.97 40.51
CA ARG A 483 -31.30 -28.20 41.94
C ARG A 483 -29.94 -27.57 42.32
N PRO A 484 -29.79 -26.91 43.50
CA PRO A 484 -28.61 -26.09 43.80
C PRO A 484 -27.53 -26.79 44.65
N THR A 485 -26.40 -26.05 44.81
CA THR A 485 -25.37 -26.06 45.88
C THR A 485 -24.22 -27.10 45.88
N ASN A 486 -22.97 -26.63 45.70
CA ASN A 486 -22.02 -26.35 46.79
C ASN A 486 -20.66 -25.84 46.26
N THR A 487 -20.12 -24.80 46.91
CA THR A 487 -18.78 -24.24 46.69
C THR A 487 -17.85 -24.64 47.85
N PRO A 488 -16.61 -25.07 47.60
CA PRO A 488 -15.53 -24.95 48.58
C PRO A 488 -14.38 -24.03 48.10
N VAL A 489 -13.79 -23.32 49.06
CA VAL A 489 -12.64 -22.38 49.00
C VAL A 489 -11.32 -23.17 49.31
N PRO A 490 -10.11 -22.71 48.91
CA PRO A 490 -9.07 -23.54 48.30
C PRO A 490 -8.01 -24.11 49.26
N THR A 491 -7.32 -25.15 48.81
CA THR A 491 -6.09 -25.68 49.43
C THR A 491 -5.00 -25.87 48.37
N SER A 492 -3.84 -25.26 48.61
CA SER A 492 -2.65 -25.24 47.76
C SER A 492 -1.75 -26.47 47.98
N VAL A 493 -1.34 -27.14 46.89
CA VAL A 493 -0.24 -28.12 46.85
C VAL A 493 0.59 -27.89 45.57
N PRO A 494 1.93 -27.75 45.63
CA PRO A 494 2.83 -27.86 44.46
C PRO A 494 3.40 -29.30 44.33
N PRO A 495 4.07 -29.75 43.25
CA PRO A 495 4.08 -29.42 41.80
C PRO A 495 3.93 -30.70 40.90
N THR A 496 3.81 -30.56 39.57
CA THR A 496 4.47 -31.38 38.51
C THR A 496 3.99 -30.92 37.12
N ASN A 497 4.88 -30.38 36.29
CA ASN A 497 4.59 -29.96 34.91
C ASN A 497 4.34 -31.18 34.01
N THR A 498 3.09 -31.61 33.98
CA THR A 498 2.57 -32.51 32.94
C THR A 498 2.12 -31.61 31.78
N PRO A 499 2.48 -31.89 30.51
CA PRO A 499 2.07 -31.06 29.38
C PRO A 499 0.54 -31.00 29.33
N ILE A 500 -0.03 -29.80 29.49
CA ILE A 500 -1.47 -29.62 29.29
C ILE A 500 -1.73 -29.78 27.80
N ALA A 501 -2.19 -30.97 27.40
CA ALA A 501 -2.84 -31.19 26.13
C ALA A 501 -4.03 -30.21 26.06
N GLY A 502 -3.85 -29.11 25.32
CA GLY A 502 -4.81 -28.01 25.27
C GLY A 502 -4.22 -26.61 25.23
N ALA A 503 -2.92 -26.41 25.50
CA ALA A 503 -2.30 -25.07 25.43
C ALA A 503 -2.09 -24.56 24.00
N CYS A 504 -2.02 -25.46 23.02
CA CYS A 504 -1.90 -25.10 21.61
C CYS A 504 -2.45 -26.21 20.71
N GLN A 505 -2.96 -25.81 19.54
CA GLN A 505 -3.37 -26.70 18.48
C GLN A 505 -2.60 -26.31 17.21
N ILE A 506 -2.05 -27.30 16.52
CA ILE A 506 -1.41 -27.13 15.21
C ILE A 506 -2.22 -27.87 14.16
N THR A 507 -2.49 -27.23 13.03
CA THR A 507 -3.03 -27.88 11.83
C THR A 507 -1.95 -27.93 10.78
N TYR A 508 -1.63 -29.12 10.27
CA TYR A 508 -0.66 -29.30 9.18
C TYR A 508 -1.38 -29.86 7.96
N THR A 509 -1.44 -29.09 6.88
CA THR A 509 -2.15 -29.43 5.65
C THR A 509 -1.16 -29.51 4.51
N ILE A 510 -1.12 -30.63 3.79
CA ILE A 510 -0.43 -30.70 2.50
C ILE A 510 -1.41 -30.12 1.48
N SER A 511 -1.18 -28.89 1.05
CA SER A 511 -2.09 -28.15 0.16
C SER A 511 -1.93 -28.55 -1.30
N ASN A 512 -0.73 -28.95 -1.71
CA ASN A 512 -0.47 -29.48 -3.04
C ASN A 512 0.73 -30.45 -3.01
N GLN A 513 0.75 -31.45 -3.89
CA GLN A 513 1.83 -32.41 -4.02
C GLN A 513 2.00 -32.84 -5.48
N TRP A 514 3.22 -32.83 -6.00
CA TRP A 514 3.54 -33.16 -7.40
C TRP A 514 4.90 -33.83 -7.49
N GLY A 515 5.00 -34.96 -8.21
CA GLY A 515 6.26 -35.69 -8.34
C GLY A 515 6.97 -35.85 -6.97
N ASN A 516 8.18 -35.31 -6.86
CA ASN A 516 8.99 -35.30 -5.64
C ASN A 516 8.89 -34.00 -4.82
N GLY A 517 7.90 -33.14 -5.09
CA GLY A 517 7.67 -31.84 -4.43
C GLY A 517 6.29 -31.72 -3.79
N PHE A 518 6.15 -30.84 -2.80
CA PHE A 518 4.87 -30.53 -2.15
C PHE A 518 4.88 -29.12 -1.54
N THR A 519 3.69 -28.57 -1.31
CA THR A 519 3.48 -27.43 -0.40
C THR A 519 2.70 -27.89 0.83
N ALA A 520 3.05 -27.32 1.98
CA ALA A 520 2.32 -27.51 3.21
C ALA A 520 2.05 -26.19 3.92
N ASP A 521 0.86 -26.07 4.49
CA ASP A 521 0.40 -24.95 5.30
C ASP A 521 0.26 -25.40 6.76
N VAL A 522 0.82 -24.62 7.67
CA VAL A 522 0.85 -24.88 9.10
C VAL A 522 0.17 -23.74 9.84
N SER A 523 -0.94 -24.03 10.52
CA SER A 523 -1.66 -23.08 11.36
C SER A 523 -1.40 -23.37 12.84
N ILE A 524 -1.15 -22.32 13.59
CA ILE A 524 -0.91 -22.29 15.03
C ILE A 524 -2.11 -21.66 15.68
N ARG A 525 -2.75 -22.36 16.63
CA ARG A 525 -3.75 -21.81 17.54
C ARG A 525 -3.18 -21.82 18.96
N ASN A 526 -3.00 -20.65 19.54
CA ASN A 526 -2.58 -20.52 20.94
C ASN A 526 -3.83 -20.55 21.83
N ASN A 527 -3.96 -21.57 22.66
CA ASN A 527 -5.05 -21.69 23.65
C ASN A 527 -4.54 -21.44 25.08
N GLY A 528 -3.26 -21.14 25.25
CA GLY A 528 -2.62 -20.78 26.51
C GLY A 528 -2.37 -19.28 26.64
N SER A 529 -1.44 -18.89 27.51
CA SER A 529 -1.02 -17.50 27.69
C SER A 529 -0.50 -16.89 26.39
N ALA A 530 -0.61 -15.57 26.24
CA ALA A 530 -0.06 -14.86 25.09
C ALA A 530 1.43 -15.20 24.87
N ILE A 531 1.80 -15.44 23.61
CA ILE A 531 3.15 -15.77 23.15
C ILE A 531 3.71 -14.53 22.47
N ASN A 532 4.94 -14.12 22.81
CA ASN A 532 5.61 -12.94 22.22
C ASN A 532 6.71 -13.29 21.20
N ASN A 533 6.90 -14.59 20.94
CA ASN A 533 7.63 -15.14 19.80
C ASN A 533 7.34 -16.65 19.77
N TRP A 534 6.91 -17.19 18.64
CA TRP A 534 6.65 -18.62 18.52
C TRP A 534 7.76 -19.34 17.77
N ASN A 535 7.96 -20.59 18.17
CA ASN A 535 8.80 -21.58 17.53
C ASN A 535 8.00 -22.88 17.39
N VAL A 536 7.76 -23.32 16.16
CA VAL A 536 7.12 -24.59 15.86
C VAL A 536 8.19 -25.59 15.48
N ALA A 537 8.21 -26.75 16.14
CA ALA A 537 9.20 -27.79 15.87
C ALA A 537 8.55 -29.16 15.70
N TRP A 538 9.05 -29.92 14.72
CA TRP A 538 8.63 -31.28 14.42
C TRP A 538 9.76 -32.09 13.79
N THR A 539 9.56 -33.40 13.69
CA THR A 539 10.44 -34.31 12.95
C THR A 539 9.65 -34.89 11.79
N PHE A 540 10.16 -34.77 10.56
CA PHE A 540 9.60 -35.46 9.42
C PHE A 540 9.74 -36.98 9.57
N ALA A 541 8.75 -37.75 9.11
CA ALA A 541 8.77 -39.21 9.20
C ALA A 541 9.60 -39.89 8.10
N GLY A 542 9.97 -39.14 7.05
CA GLY A 542 10.71 -39.63 5.91
C GLY A 542 11.90 -38.72 5.57
N ASN A 543 12.20 -38.58 4.28
CA ASN A 543 13.32 -37.78 3.82
C ASN A 543 12.92 -36.37 3.34
N GLN A 544 11.81 -35.84 3.85
CA GLN A 544 11.34 -34.52 3.44
C GLN A 544 12.39 -33.43 3.71
N GLN A 545 12.60 -32.53 2.77
CA GLN A 545 13.48 -31.36 2.90
C GLN A 545 12.73 -30.10 2.49
N ILE A 546 12.72 -29.08 3.37
CA ILE A 546 12.13 -27.77 3.09
C ILE A 546 13.07 -27.01 2.17
N THR A 547 12.54 -26.56 1.02
CA THR A 547 13.29 -25.81 0.01
C THR A 547 12.99 -24.32 0.03
N ASN A 548 11.79 -23.93 0.44
CA ASN A 548 11.39 -22.54 0.62
C ASN A 548 10.32 -22.45 1.71
N LEU A 549 10.30 -21.38 2.50
CA LEU A 549 9.31 -21.16 3.56
C LEU A 549 8.88 -19.70 3.57
N TRP A 550 7.59 -19.44 3.76
CA TRP A 550 7.02 -18.10 3.94
C TRP A 550 6.38 -17.97 5.31
N ASN A 551 6.28 -16.72 5.81
CA ASN A 551 5.71 -16.38 7.12
C ASN A 551 6.40 -17.08 8.32
N GLY A 552 7.67 -17.46 8.16
CA GLY A 552 8.52 -17.94 9.24
C GLY A 552 9.99 -17.99 8.81
N VAL A 553 10.85 -18.46 9.70
CA VAL A 553 12.27 -18.71 9.42
C VAL A 553 12.58 -20.15 9.76
N VAL A 554 12.99 -20.94 8.77
CA VAL A 554 13.26 -22.38 8.92
C VAL A 554 14.71 -22.65 9.28
N SER A 555 14.91 -23.57 10.23
CA SER A 555 16.15 -24.31 10.44
C SER A 555 15.83 -25.79 10.36
N GLN A 556 16.46 -26.51 9.42
CA GLN A 556 16.30 -27.94 9.27
C GLN A 556 17.64 -28.65 9.35
N SER A 557 17.73 -29.71 10.15
CA SER A 557 18.88 -30.61 10.21
C SER A 557 18.40 -32.05 10.10
N GLY A 558 18.68 -32.68 8.96
CA GLY A 558 18.12 -33.99 8.62
C GLY A 558 16.59 -33.96 8.63
N GLN A 559 15.98 -34.76 9.51
CA GLN A 559 14.52 -34.84 9.67
C GLN A 559 13.96 -33.79 10.64
N ASN A 560 14.81 -33.14 11.45
CA ASN A 560 14.37 -32.22 12.49
C ASN A 560 14.18 -30.82 11.91
N VAL A 561 12.99 -30.26 12.09
CA VAL A 561 12.61 -28.93 11.63
C VAL A 561 12.26 -28.05 12.82
N SER A 562 12.76 -26.81 12.77
CA SER A 562 12.36 -25.73 13.66
C SER A 562 12.02 -24.51 12.82
N VAL A 563 10.82 -23.96 12.99
CA VAL A 563 10.37 -22.75 12.32
C VAL A 563 10.07 -21.70 13.39
N THR A 564 10.80 -20.58 13.37
CA THR A 564 10.47 -19.42 14.19
C THR A 564 9.58 -18.45 13.43
N SER A 565 8.92 -17.56 14.16
CA SER A 565 8.17 -16.46 13.56
C SER A 565 9.01 -15.61 12.60
N ALA A 566 8.37 -15.01 11.61
CA ALA A 566 8.96 -14.06 10.67
C ALA A 566 9.15 -12.65 11.28
N GLY A 567 9.18 -12.56 12.61
CA GLY A 567 9.17 -11.30 13.37
C GLY A 567 7.76 -10.71 13.48
N TRP A 568 7.13 -10.37 12.35
CA TRP A 568 5.82 -9.68 12.33
C TRP A 568 4.66 -10.54 12.87
N ASN A 569 4.76 -11.87 12.77
CA ASN A 569 3.75 -12.80 13.31
C ASN A 569 4.15 -13.44 14.64
N GLY A 570 5.20 -12.96 15.30
CA GLY A 570 5.71 -13.60 16.53
C GLY A 570 4.76 -13.55 17.72
N SER A 571 3.88 -12.56 17.76
CA SER A 571 2.92 -12.37 18.85
C SER A 571 1.61 -13.12 18.56
N ILE A 572 1.24 -14.05 19.43
CA ILE A 572 -0.04 -14.77 19.39
C ILE A 572 -0.74 -14.61 20.74
N ALA A 573 -1.82 -13.83 20.79
CA ALA A 573 -2.64 -13.69 22.00
C ALA A 573 -3.23 -15.04 22.46
N SER A 574 -3.71 -15.11 23.70
CA SER A 574 -4.53 -16.24 24.14
C SER A 574 -5.79 -16.35 23.27
N GLY A 575 -6.03 -17.52 22.69
CA GLY A 575 -7.06 -17.73 21.67
C GLY A 575 -6.71 -17.15 20.29
N GLY A 576 -5.49 -16.69 20.07
CA GLY A 576 -5.03 -16.15 18.79
C GLY A 576 -4.50 -17.23 17.84
N THR A 577 -4.26 -16.85 16.59
CA THR A 577 -3.66 -17.73 15.58
C THR A 577 -2.50 -17.08 14.84
N ALA A 578 -1.55 -17.88 14.38
CA ALA A 578 -0.56 -17.51 13.39
C ALA A 578 -0.43 -18.65 12.37
N SER A 579 0.11 -18.38 11.19
CA SER A 579 0.34 -19.42 10.19
C SER A 579 1.62 -19.17 9.41
N PHE A 580 2.17 -20.26 8.91
CA PHE A 580 3.26 -20.28 7.95
C PHE A 580 3.05 -21.39 6.94
N GLY A 581 3.72 -21.31 5.80
CA GLY A 581 3.68 -22.38 4.81
C GLY A 581 5.04 -22.56 4.17
N PHE A 582 5.23 -23.71 3.54
CA PHE A 582 6.52 -24.04 2.93
C PHE A 582 6.36 -24.95 1.73
N GLN A 583 7.35 -24.88 0.85
CA GLN A 583 7.58 -25.89 -0.18
C GLN A 583 8.65 -26.86 0.32
N GLY A 584 8.45 -28.15 0.05
CA GLY A 584 9.43 -29.18 0.34
C GLY A 584 9.57 -30.20 -0.78
N THR A 585 10.60 -31.01 -0.68
CA THR A 585 10.86 -32.17 -1.53
C THR A 585 10.82 -33.45 -0.72
N TYR A 586 10.54 -34.59 -1.35
CA TYR A 586 10.49 -35.91 -0.72
C TYR A 586 10.73 -37.01 -1.76
N SER A 587 10.99 -38.24 -1.32
CA SER A 587 10.91 -39.42 -2.19
C SER A 587 10.15 -40.54 -1.51
N GLY A 588 9.34 -41.28 -2.26
CA GLY A 588 8.51 -42.35 -1.69
C GLY A 588 7.28 -41.79 -0.99
N SER A 589 7.21 -41.87 0.34
CA SER A 589 6.02 -41.45 1.10
C SER A 589 6.18 -40.06 1.71
N ASN A 590 5.16 -39.20 1.54
CA ASN A 590 5.08 -37.87 2.16
C ASN A 590 4.13 -37.85 3.37
N ALA A 591 4.48 -38.57 4.44
CA ALA A 591 3.65 -38.61 5.64
C ALA A 591 3.68 -37.29 6.43
N LYS A 592 2.51 -36.83 6.91
CA LYS A 592 2.40 -35.68 7.83
C LYS A 592 3.10 -35.97 9.18
N PRO A 593 3.68 -34.97 9.87
CA PRO A 593 4.24 -35.16 11.20
C PRO A 593 3.17 -35.57 12.23
N SER A 594 3.46 -36.56 13.08
CA SER A 594 2.53 -37.03 14.14
C SER A 594 2.70 -36.28 15.47
N SER A 595 3.81 -35.57 15.65
CA SER A 595 4.11 -34.77 16.85
C SER A 595 4.67 -33.40 16.46
N ILE A 596 4.00 -32.34 16.88
CA ILE A 596 4.42 -30.96 16.67
C ILE A 596 4.39 -30.22 18.02
N SER A 597 5.41 -29.42 18.29
CA SER A 597 5.51 -28.59 19.49
C SER A 597 5.52 -27.10 19.15
N LEU A 598 5.02 -26.29 20.08
CA LEU A 598 5.07 -24.83 20.08
C LEU A 598 5.85 -24.37 21.31
N ASN A 599 6.97 -23.68 21.11
CA ASN A 599 7.87 -23.22 22.17
C ASN A 599 8.27 -24.34 23.15
N GLY A 600 8.54 -25.54 22.62
CA GLY A 600 8.90 -26.73 23.39
C GLY A 600 7.73 -27.43 24.08
N THR A 601 6.49 -26.92 23.97
CA THR A 601 5.29 -27.56 24.51
C THR A 601 4.58 -28.37 23.41
N ALA A 602 4.26 -29.64 23.67
CA ALA A 602 3.53 -30.47 22.70
C ALA A 602 2.12 -29.92 22.44
N CYS A 603 1.74 -29.80 21.16
CA CYS A 603 0.41 -29.35 20.74
C CYS A 603 -0.45 -30.51 20.25
N SER A 604 -1.78 -30.37 20.33
CA SER A 604 -2.67 -31.28 19.61
C SER A 604 -2.55 -31.03 18.11
N VAL A 605 -2.33 -32.08 17.31
CA VAL A 605 -2.31 -31.98 15.85
C VAL A 605 -3.71 -32.25 15.31
N ALA A 606 -4.32 -31.26 14.66
CA ALA A 606 -5.60 -31.44 14.00
C ALA A 606 -5.41 -32.19 12.65
N PRO A 607 -6.36 -33.06 12.26
CA PRO A 607 -6.27 -33.87 11.03
C PRO A 607 -6.05 -33.08 9.74
#